data_AF-A0A1G9XTI6-F1
#
_entry.id   AF-A0A1G9XTI6-F1
#
_cell.length_a   1.000
_cell.length_b   1.000
_cell.length_c   1.000
_cell.angle_alpha   90.00
_cell.angle_beta   90.00
_cell.angle_gamma   90.00
#
_symmetry.space_group_name_H-M   'P 1'
#
loop_
_entity.id
_entity.type
_entity.pdbx_description
1 polymer ?
#
loop_
_entity_poly.entity_id
_entity_poly.type
_entity_poly.pdbx_seq_one_letter_code
_entity_poly.pdbx_strand_id
1 'polypeptide(L)'
;MASQILDVEVTEAMMPNRMRANEYAPDAPSMRHDPVEEWDRRLDELPKALDRVIGKKAGNRYGAPPTLVVYLNIEVYGGYRDAETRASIAIIMEQYAGSFTALHVL
;
A
#
# COMPACT_ATOMS: atom_id res chain seq x y z
N MET A 1 1.37 -11.76 33.23
CA MET A 1 0.77 -11.79 31.88
C MET A 1 1.80 -12.34 30.93
N ALA A 2 1.48 -13.35 30.13
CA ALA A 2 2.41 -13.87 29.13
C ALA A 2 2.51 -12.85 27.98
N SER A 3 3.74 -12.57 27.54
CA SER A 3 3.99 -11.77 26.33
C SER A 3 3.52 -12.57 25.10
N GLN A 4 2.65 -11.99 24.28
CA GLN A 4 2.26 -12.57 23.00
C GLN A 4 3.24 -12.09 21.93
N ILE A 5 3.93 -13.02 21.28
CA ILE A 5 4.76 -12.73 20.11
C ILE A 5 3.83 -12.67 18.90
N LEU A 6 3.87 -11.57 18.14
CA LEU A 6 3.15 -11.39 16.89
C LEU A 6 4.14 -11.48 15.73
N ASP A 7 3.92 -12.45 14.84
CA ASP A 7 4.68 -12.55 13.59
C ASP A 7 4.13 -11.53 12.60
N VAL A 8 4.77 -10.37 12.52
CA VAL A 8 4.35 -9.24 11.67
C VAL A 8 5.33 -9.05 10.52
N GLU A 9 4.80 -9.06 9.31
CA GLU A 9 5.50 -8.61 8.10
C GLU A 9 5.01 -7.21 7.73
N VAL A 10 5.94 -6.31 7.41
CA VAL A 10 5.60 -4.94 6.98
C VAL A 10 6.09 -4.71 5.56
N THR A 11 5.26 -4.07 4.74
CA THR A 11 5.61 -3.66 3.39
C THR A 11 4.95 -2.34 3.02
N GLU A 12 5.38 -1.75 1.91
CA GLU A 12 4.83 -0.48 1.43
C GLU A 12 4.27 -0.66 0.03
N ALA A 13 3.08 -0.13 -0.19
CA ALA A 13 2.54 0.10 -1.52
C ALA A 13 2.95 1.51 -1.95
N MET A 14 3.84 1.60 -2.93
CA MET A 14 4.27 2.87 -3.52
C MET A 14 3.54 3.09 -4.84
N MET A 15 3.28 4.36 -5.15
CA MET A 15 2.90 4.77 -6.50
C MET A 15 3.96 4.33 -7.53
N PRO A 16 3.58 3.95 -8.76
CA PRO A 16 4.53 3.69 -9.83
C PRO A 16 5.42 4.91 -10.06
N ASN A 17 6.73 4.68 -10.19
CA ASN A 17 7.78 5.68 -10.39
C ASN A 17 8.11 6.58 -9.18
N ARG A 18 7.48 6.38 -8.01
CA ARG A 18 7.95 7.02 -6.78
C ARG A 18 9.09 6.19 -6.19
N MET A 19 10.27 6.77 -6.09
CA MET A 19 11.40 6.19 -5.36
C MET A 19 11.62 6.96 -4.07
N ARG A 20 11.83 6.24 -2.97
CA ARG A 20 12.25 6.83 -1.69
C ARG A 20 13.53 7.65 -1.89
N ALA A 21 13.63 8.75 -1.14
CA ALA A 21 14.76 9.68 -1.13
C ALA A 21 14.98 10.56 -2.38
N ASN A 22 14.25 10.35 -3.49
CA ASN A 22 14.31 11.26 -4.64
C ASN A 22 13.85 12.69 -4.30
N GLU A 23 13.01 12.83 -3.27
CA GLU A 23 12.50 14.13 -2.80
C GLU A 23 13.58 14.98 -2.11
N TYR A 24 14.68 14.37 -1.67
CA TYR A 24 15.80 15.04 -0.99
C TYR A 24 17.10 15.04 -1.81
N ALA A 25 17.07 14.49 -3.02
CA ALA A 25 18.25 14.43 -3.88
C ALA A 25 18.61 15.84 -4.41
N PRO A 26 19.88 16.12 -4.73
CA PRO A 26 20.28 17.41 -5.30
C PRO A 26 19.56 17.75 -6.62
N ASP A 27 19.11 16.73 -7.35
CA ASP A 27 18.32 16.78 -8.58
C ASP A 27 16.82 16.55 -8.33
N ALA A 28 16.35 16.66 -7.08
CA ALA A 28 14.95 16.53 -6.74
C ALA A 28 14.11 17.50 -7.60
N PRO A 29 13.00 17.01 -8.19
CA PRO A 29 12.14 17.86 -8.99
C PRO A 29 11.59 19.00 -8.14
N SER A 30 11.56 20.20 -8.70
CA SER A 30 10.95 21.35 -8.04
C SER A 30 9.49 21.07 -7.70
N MET A 31 9.00 21.67 -6.61
CA MET A 31 7.58 21.65 -6.28
C MET A 31 6.77 22.10 -7.50
N ARG A 32 5.86 21.24 -7.94
CA ARG A 32 4.97 21.49 -9.07
C ARG A 32 3.53 21.44 -8.59
N HIS A 33 2.67 22.21 -9.25
CA HIS A 33 1.24 22.03 -9.10
C HIS A 33 0.88 20.58 -9.45
N ASP A 34 0.12 19.93 -8.57
CA ASP A 34 -0.32 18.55 -8.74
C ASP A 34 -1.80 18.56 -9.11
N PRO A 35 -2.14 18.48 -10.41
CA PRO A 35 -3.51 18.64 -10.87
C PRO A 35 -4.37 17.41 -10.53
N VAL A 36 -5.69 17.58 -10.49
CA VAL A 36 -6.63 16.53 -10.08
C VAL A 36 -6.54 15.30 -10.99
N GLU A 37 -6.25 15.49 -12.28
CA GLU A 37 -6.09 14.40 -13.24
C GLU A 37 -4.92 13.46 -12.87
N GLU A 38 -3.85 14.01 -12.26
CA GLU A 38 -2.79 13.17 -11.71
C GLU A 38 -3.29 12.42 -10.49
N TRP A 39 -4.11 13.02 -9.63
CA TRP A 39 -4.68 12.33 -8.47
C TRP A 39 -5.56 11.15 -8.89
N ASP A 40 -6.41 11.36 -9.89
CA ASP A 40 -7.24 10.31 -10.49
C ASP A 40 -6.38 9.18 -11.04
N ARG A 41 -5.38 9.51 -11.86
CA ARG A 41 -4.43 8.52 -12.41
C ARG A 41 -3.76 7.71 -11.30
N ARG A 42 -3.42 8.35 -10.17
CA ARG A 42 -2.78 7.66 -9.04
C ARG A 42 -3.75 6.72 -8.33
N LEU A 43 -4.98 7.16 -8.09
CA LEU A 43 -6.02 6.34 -7.46
C LEU A 43 -6.45 5.17 -8.33
N ASP A 44 -6.46 5.33 -9.65
CA ASP A 44 -6.82 4.25 -10.57
C ASP A 44 -5.73 3.15 -10.63
N GLU A 45 -4.46 3.48 -10.34
CA GLU A 45 -3.36 2.50 -10.25
C GLU A 45 -3.24 1.85 -8.86
N LEU A 46 -3.94 2.35 -7.83
CA LEU A 46 -3.91 1.84 -6.46
C LEU A 46 -4.16 0.33 -6.35
N PRO A 47 -5.22 -0.25 -6.97
CA PRO A 47 -5.50 -1.68 -6.82
C PRO A 47 -4.35 -2.55 -7.32
N LYS A 48 -3.73 -2.15 -8.43
CA LYS A 48 -2.60 -2.85 -9.04
C LYS A 48 -1.32 -2.73 -8.21
N ALA A 49 -1.09 -1.56 -7.59
CA ALA A 49 0.02 -1.38 -6.66
C ALA A 49 -0.12 -2.30 -5.43
N LEU A 50 -1.32 -2.37 -4.86
CA LEU A 50 -1.64 -3.26 -3.73
C LEU A 50 -1.53 -4.73 -4.10
N ASP A 51 -2.15 -5.15 -5.19
CA ASP A 51 -2.09 -6.53 -5.68
C ASP A 51 -0.64 -6.99 -5.88
N ARG A 52 0.20 -6.15 -6.51
CA ARG A 52 1.61 -6.44 -6.71
C ARG A 52 2.35 -6.68 -5.40
N VAL A 53 2.19 -5.80 -4.40
CA VAL A 53 2.97 -5.89 -3.16
C VAL A 53 2.46 -6.99 -2.25
N ILE A 54 1.13 -7.15 -2.14
CA ILE A 54 0.51 -8.20 -1.33
C ILE A 54 0.75 -9.57 -1.97
N GLY A 55 0.56 -9.70 -3.28
CA GLY A 55 0.81 -10.93 -4.02
C GLY A 55 2.27 -11.39 -3.93
N LYS A 56 3.23 -10.45 -3.97
CA LYS A 56 4.64 -10.77 -3.72
C LYS A 56 4.86 -11.37 -2.33
N LYS A 57 4.17 -10.86 -1.30
CA LYS A 57 4.26 -11.40 0.07
C LYS A 57 3.53 -12.73 0.21
N ALA A 58 2.37 -12.89 -0.42
CA ALA A 58 1.62 -14.14 -0.43
C ALA A 58 2.40 -15.29 -1.09
N GLY A 59 3.23 -14.97 -2.09
CA GLY A 59 4.14 -15.93 -2.73
C GLY A 59 5.35 -16.36 -1.89
N ASN A 60 5.61 -15.71 -0.74
CA ASN A 60 6.71 -16.09 0.13
C ASN A 60 6.33 -17.36 0.93
N ARG A 61 7.30 -18.27 1.07
CA ARG A 61 7.12 -19.52 1.83
C ARG A 61 7.38 -19.29 3.32
N TYR A 62 6.50 -18.54 3.98
CA TYR A 62 6.53 -18.43 5.44
C TYR A 62 6.22 -19.78 6.08
N GLY A 63 6.86 -20.09 7.22
CA GLY A 63 6.59 -21.33 7.96
C GLY A 63 5.17 -21.33 8.56
N ALA A 64 4.75 -20.19 9.11
CA ALA A 64 3.37 -19.89 9.48
C ALA A 64 2.94 -18.57 8.82
N PRO A 65 1.67 -18.42 8.40
CA PRO A 65 1.20 -17.16 7.81
C PRO A 65 1.31 -15.98 8.79
N PRO A 66 2.08 -14.93 8.48
CA PRO A 66 2.20 -13.77 9.36
C PRO A 66 0.95 -12.89 9.31
N THR A 67 0.87 -11.91 10.21
CA THR A 67 0.06 -10.70 9.99
C THR A 67 0.80 -9.79 9.03
N LEU A 68 0.15 -9.40 7.92
CA LEU A 68 0.72 -8.46 6.97
C LEU A 68 0.18 -7.05 7.21
N VAL A 69 1.09 -6.08 7.35
CA VAL A 69 0.78 -4.66 7.39
C VAL A 69 1.35 -3.99 6.14
N VAL A 70 0.47 -3.37 5.36
CA VAL A 70 0.83 -2.60 4.16
C VAL A 70 0.64 -1.13 4.47
N TYR A 71 1.72 -0.36 4.42
CA TYR A 71 1.64 1.09 4.46
C TYR A 71 1.32 1.62 3.06
N LEU A 72 0.20 2.34 2.95
CA LEU A 72 -0.24 2.99 1.74
C LEU A 72 0.40 4.37 1.64
N ASN A 73 1.54 4.45 0.95
CA ASN A 73 2.21 5.73 0.75
C ASN A 73 1.65 6.48 -0.47
N ILE A 74 0.34 6.68 -0.43
CA ILE A 74 -0.46 7.38 -1.43
C ILE A 74 -1.18 8.48 -0.65
N GLU A 75 -0.71 9.72 -0.80
CA GLU A 75 -1.39 10.85 -0.18
C GLU A 75 -2.81 10.95 -0.74
N VAL A 76 -3.80 10.66 0.12
CA VAL A 76 -5.20 10.95 -0.19
C VAL A 76 -5.38 12.44 0.09
N TYR A 77 -5.46 13.24 -0.96
CA TYR A 77 -5.65 14.69 -0.87
C TYR A 77 -6.98 15.03 -0.22
N GLY A 78 -6.99 15.25 1.11
CA GLY A 78 -8.12 15.78 1.85
C GLY A 78 -9.45 15.02 1.69
N GLY A 79 -9.41 13.68 1.58
CA GLY A 79 -10.63 12.84 1.43
C GLY A 79 -11.15 12.69 0.00
N TYR A 80 -10.39 13.15 -1.00
CA TYR A 80 -10.72 12.95 -2.41
C TYR A 80 -10.93 11.47 -2.75
N ARG A 81 -12.10 11.12 -3.29
CA ARG A 81 -12.52 9.75 -3.67
C ARG A 81 -12.31 8.71 -2.55
N ASP A 82 -12.46 9.09 -1.27
CA ASP A 82 -12.22 8.20 -0.13
C ASP A 82 -13.07 6.92 -0.17
N ALA A 83 -14.36 7.02 -0.53
CA ALA A 83 -15.24 5.86 -0.64
C ALA A 83 -14.78 4.84 -1.69
N GLU A 84 -14.37 5.32 -2.87
CA GLU A 84 -13.87 4.48 -3.96
C GLU A 84 -12.51 3.86 -3.60
N THR A 85 -11.66 4.63 -2.93
CA THR A 85 -10.36 4.19 -2.41
C THR A 85 -10.56 3.05 -1.41
N ARG A 86 -11.45 3.22 -0.42
CA ARG A 86 -11.77 2.20 0.58
C ARG A 86 -12.38 0.95 -0.04
N ALA A 87 -13.28 1.10 -1.00
CA ALA A 87 -13.88 -0.03 -1.71
C ALA A 87 -12.82 -0.83 -2.48
N SER A 88 -11.91 -0.14 -3.17
CA SER A 88 -10.80 -0.75 -3.90
C SER A 88 -9.85 -1.52 -2.98
N ILE A 89 -9.48 -0.92 -1.83
CA ILE A 89 -8.66 -1.57 -0.81
C ILE A 89 -9.35 -2.83 -0.29
N ALA A 90 -10.64 -2.74 0.06
CA ALA A 90 -11.40 -3.87 0.59
C ALA A 90 -11.47 -5.06 -0.39
N ILE A 91 -11.68 -4.79 -1.69
CA ILE A 91 -11.70 -5.83 -2.74
C ILE A 91 -10.36 -6.56 -2.80
N ILE A 92 -9.24 -5.84 -2.80
CA ILE A 92 -7.92 -6.47 -2.83
C ILE A 92 -7.65 -7.22 -1.52
N MET A 93 -8.04 -6.68 -0.36
CA MET A 93 -7.86 -7.38 0.91
C MET A 93 -8.63 -8.70 0.95
N GLU A 94 -9.87 -8.72 0.44
CA GLU A 94 -10.68 -9.94 0.35
C GLU A 94 -10.02 -11.01 -0.54
N GLN A 95 -9.44 -10.60 -1.68
CA GLN A 95 -8.70 -11.52 -2.57
C GLN A 95 -7.56 -12.25 -1.86
N TYR A 96 -6.93 -11.63 -0.85
CA TYR A 96 -5.78 -12.18 -0.12
C TYR A 96 -6.10 -12.61 1.32
N ALA A 97 -7.36 -12.59 1.75
CA ALA A 97 -7.76 -12.84 3.14
C ALA A 97 -7.27 -14.19 3.70
N GLY A 98 -7.14 -15.21 2.84
CA GLY A 98 -6.65 -16.54 3.22
C GLY A 98 -5.12 -16.70 3.23
N SER A 99 -4.36 -15.69 2.82
CA SER A 99 -2.89 -15.79 2.68
C SER A 99 -2.13 -15.40 3.95
N PHE A 100 -2.80 -14.75 4.91
CA PHE A 100 -2.20 -14.15 6.10
C PHE A 100 -3.09 -14.40 7.32
N THR A 101 -2.53 -14.33 8.53
CA THR A 101 -3.32 -14.39 9.76
C THR A 101 -4.25 -13.18 9.89
N ALA A 102 -3.75 -12.02 9.48
CA ALA A 102 -4.52 -10.79 9.30
C ALA A 102 -3.84 -9.93 8.24
N LEU A 103 -4.61 -9.08 7.57
CA LEU A 103 -4.13 -8.13 6.57
C LEU A 103 -4.63 -6.74 6.94
N HIS A 104 -3.72 -5.78 7.03
CA HIS A 104 -4.02 -4.39 7.34
C HIS A 104 -3.41 -3.48 6.26
N VAL A 105 -4.19 -2.51 5.79
CA VAL A 105 -3.72 -1.43 4.92
C VAL A 105 -3.89 -0.13 5.69
N LEU A 106 -2.79 0.61 5.89
CA LEU A 106 -2.70 1.82 6.70
C LEU A 106 -2.44 3.06 5.84
#